data_AF-A0A231VPI1-F1
#
_entry.id   AF-A0A231VPI1-F1
#
_cell.length_a   1.000
_cell.length_b   1.000
_cell.length_c   1.000
_cell.angle_alpha   90.00
_cell.angle_beta   90.00
_cell.angle_gamma   90.00
#
_symmetry.space_group_name_H-M   'P 1'
#
loop_
_entity.id
_entity.type
_entity.pdbx_description
1 polymer ?
#
loop_
_entity_poly.entity_id
_entity_poly.type
_entity_poly.pdbx_seq_one_letter_code
_entity_poly.pdbx_strand_id
1 'polypeptide(L)'
;NSDNWIKANPLLINKEVSDVLKPKLQADLDSALQTKDTSNFIIKNMNCWLNASDDSFISDSDWQNAIIKPKPDISGSKAYIGLDLSATNDLTSISFLCELNNGKWFADSYSFVSTKTDIVTKMKADGINYEALEKAGECELSKLDSGLVDYDLVYQFIIDLIEKNNLDIQEVCFDPWQGSAIISRLEKHGDIPLFEVTQNEKMLSEPTKAFREAI
;
A
#
# COMPACT_ATOMS: atom_id res chain seq x y z
N ASN A 1 15.29 29.34 -15.10
CA ASN A 1 16.19 30.47 -14.81
C ASN A 1 17.22 30.00 -13.79
N SER A 2 18.46 29.79 -14.22
CA SER A 2 19.56 29.22 -13.42
C SER A 2 20.02 30.15 -12.29
N ASP A 3 19.78 31.45 -12.39
CA ASP A 3 20.12 32.43 -11.35
C ASP A 3 19.34 32.20 -10.04
N ASN A 4 18.20 31.52 -10.11
CA ASN A 4 17.37 31.19 -8.95
C ASN A 4 17.75 29.87 -8.27
N TRP A 5 18.66 29.07 -8.81
CA TRP A 5 19.00 27.76 -8.22
C TRP A 5 19.60 27.88 -6.82
N ILE A 6 20.23 29.01 -6.49
CA ILE A 6 20.74 29.30 -5.14
C ILE A 6 19.64 29.32 -4.07
N LYS A 7 18.38 29.59 -4.45
CA LYS A 7 17.24 29.56 -3.52
C LYS A 7 16.89 28.15 -3.07
N ALA A 8 17.02 27.17 -3.97
CA ALA A 8 16.81 25.76 -3.67
C ALA A 8 18.08 25.08 -3.14
N ASN A 9 19.26 25.58 -3.54
CA ASN A 9 20.56 25.03 -3.20
C ASN A 9 21.44 26.13 -2.55
N PRO A 10 21.26 26.45 -1.25
CA PRO A 10 21.98 27.55 -0.59
C PRO A 10 23.50 27.40 -0.61
N LEU A 11 24.02 26.17 -0.70
CA LEU A 11 25.45 25.88 -0.77
C LEU A 11 26.13 26.43 -2.04
N LEU A 12 25.35 26.79 -3.06
CA LEU A 12 25.87 27.48 -4.26
C LEU A 12 26.46 28.86 -3.96
N ILE A 13 26.29 29.41 -2.74
CA ILE A 13 26.99 30.61 -2.30
C ILE A 13 28.52 30.39 -2.18
N ASN A 14 28.95 29.16 -1.90
CA ASN A 14 30.36 28.80 -1.87
C ASN A 14 30.84 28.54 -3.31
N LYS A 15 31.89 29.24 -3.73
CA LYS A 15 32.42 29.18 -5.09
C LYS A 15 32.92 27.79 -5.48
N GLU A 16 33.66 27.12 -4.60
CA GLU A 16 34.21 25.77 -4.86
C GLU A 16 33.09 24.74 -5.04
N VAL A 17 32.02 24.86 -4.25
CA VAL A 17 30.83 24.01 -4.38
C VAL A 17 30.05 24.36 -5.65
N SER A 18 29.90 25.65 -5.96
CA SER A 18 29.21 26.13 -7.17
C SER A 18 29.87 25.62 -8.46
N ASP A 19 31.20 25.63 -8.52
CA ASP A 19 31.96 25.24 -9.71
C ASP A 19 31.77 23.74 -10.04
N VAL A 20 31.45 22.92 -9.03
CA VAL A 20 31.16 21.48 -9.20
C VAL A 20 29.66 21.22 -9.39
N LEU A 21 28.79 21.88 -8.62
CA LEU A 21 27.37 21.54 -8.56
C LEU A 21 26.57 22.13 -9.71
N LYS A 22 26.90 23.33 -10.21
CA LYS A 22 26.16 23.96 -11.33
C LYS A 22 26.23 23.15 -12.63
N PRO A 23 27.39 22.61 -13.06
CA PRO A 23 27.45 21.75 -14.23
C PRO A 23 26.59 20.49 -14.08
N LYS A 24 26.55 19.89 -12.89
CA LYS A 24 25.71 18.72 -12.59
C LYS A 24 24.23 19.06 -12.67
N LEU A 25 23.80 20.16 -12.04
CA LEU A 25 22.42 20.63 -12.10
C LEU A 25 21.98 20.92 -13.55
N GLN A 26 22.87 21.48 -14.37
CA GLN A 26 22.59 21.71 -15.78
C GLN A 26 22.43 20.40 -16.55
N ALA A 27 23.33 19.43 -16.35
CA ALA A 27 23.24 18.12 -16.99
C ALA A 27 21.96 17.36 -16.60
N ASP A 28 21.59 17.38 -15.31
CA ASP A 28 20.36 16.76 -14.81
C ASP A 28 19.11 17.43 -15.42
N LEU A 29 19.11 18.76 -15.58
CA LEU A 29 18.03 19.49 -16.25
C LEU A 29 17.95 19.14 -17.74
N ASP A 30 19.07 19.12 -18.43
CA ASP A 30 19.11 18.81 -19.86
C ASP A 30 18.62 17.38 -20.12
N SER A 31 19.00 16.42 -19.28
CA SER A 31 18.49 15.04 -19.34
C SER A 31 16.99 14.98 -19.09
N ALA A 32 16.49 15.68 -18.06
CA ALA A 32 15.07 15.75 -17.75
C ALA A 32 14.24 16.30 -18.92
N LEU A 33 14.73 17.37 -19.57
CA LEU A 33 14.10 17.98 -20.73
C LEU A 33 14.09 17.04 -21.95
N GLN A 34 15.15 16.25 -22.16
CA GLN A 34 15.18 15.24 -23.22
C GLN A 34 14.16 14.13 -22.99
N THR A 35 14.01 13.67 -21.74
CA THR A 35 13.04 12.63 -21.36
C THR A 35 11.60 13.14 -21.23
N LYS A 36 11.39 14.46 -21.27
CA LYS A 36 10.11 15.15 -20.97
C LYS A 36 9.56 14.90 -19.55
N ASP A 37 10.35 14.28 -18.67
CA ASP A 37 10.07 14.14 -17.25
C ASP A 37 10.99 15.07 -16.46
N THR A 38 10.40 16.10 -15.84
CA THR A 38 11.14 17.06 -15.00
C THR A 38 10.92 16.83 -13.51
N SER A 39 10.15 15.81 -13.14
CA SER A 39 9.68 15.60 -11.78
C SER A 39 10.82 15.34 -10.82
N ASN A 40 11.72 14.43 -11.20
CA ASN A 40 12.92 14.11 -10.43
C ASN A 40 13.82 15.34 -10.22
N PHE A 41 13.99 16.17 -11.25
CA PHE A 41 14.80 17.38 -11.16
C PHE A 41 14.18 18.40 -10.20
N ILE A 42 12.87 18.65 -10.32
CA ILE A 42 12.16 19.61 -9.48
C ILE A 42 12.16 19.18 -8.01
N ILE A 43 11.92 17.89 -7.73
CA ILE A 43 11.89 17.36 -6.37
C ILE A 43 13.30 17.34 -5.77
N LYS A 44 14.25 16.66 -6.45
CA LYS A 44 15.57 16.35 -5.86
C LYS A 44 16.54 17.53 -5.92
N ASN A 45 16.47 18.35 -6.96
CA ASN A 45 17.42 19.43 -7.19
C ASN A 45 16.84 20.82 -6.91
N MET A 46 15.51 21.01 -6.96
CA MET A 46 14.88 22.30 -6.67
C MET A 46 14.14 22.34 -5.32
N ASN A 47 14.13 21.24 -4.57
CA ASN A 47 13.44 21.12 -3.28
C ASN A 47 11.97 21.57 -3.33
N CYS A 48 11.34 21.37 -4.49
CA CYS A 48 9.93 21.67 -4.72
C CYS A 48 9.16 20.36 -4.70
N TRP A 49 8.20 20.27 -3.78
CA TRP A 49 7.21 19.20 -3.82
C TRP A 49 6.33 19.44 -5.05
N LEU A 50 6.38 18.52 -6.00
CA LEU A 50 5.35 18.44 -7.02
C LEU A 50 4.12 17.80 -6.38
N ASN A 51 2.96 18.37 -6.63
CA ASN A 51 1.72 17.66 -6.38
C ASN A 51 1.72 16.47 -7.35
N ALA A 52 2.04 15.28 -6.83
CA ALA A 52 2.08 14.04 -7.56
C ALA A 52 0.64 13.61 -7.90
N SER A 53 -0.02 14.33 -8.81
CA SER A 53 -1.29 13.87 -9.38
C SER A 53 -1.09 13.04 -10.64
N ASP A 54 0.02 13.25 -11.37
CA ASP A 54 0.13 12.74 -12.74
C ASP A 54 0.77 11.33 -12.85
N ASP A 55 1.47 10.86 -11.81
CA ASP A 55 2.13 9.53 -11.78
C ASP A 55 1.39 8.50 -10.90
N SER A 56 0.15 8.78 -10.49
CA SER A 56 -0.65 7.82 -9.71
C SER A 56 -1.01 6.60 -10.56
N PHE A 57 -0.79 5.39 -10.03
CA PHE A 57 -1.12 4.16 -10.76
C PHE A 57 -2.62 4.05 -11.07
N ILE A 58 -3.45 4.49 -10.13
CA ILE A 58 -4.89 4.70 -10.24
C ILE A 58 -5.14 6.14 -9.80
N SER A 59 -5.91 6.89 -10.58
CA SER A 59 -6.16 8.30 -10.28
C SER A 59 -7.03 8.47 -9.03
N ASP A 60 -6.86 9.59 -8.33
CA ASP A 60 -7.72 9.93 -7.19
C ASP A 60 -9.20 9.96 -7.58
N SER A 61 -9.53 10.43 -8.78
CA SER A 61 -10.92 10.46 -9.27
C SER A 61 -11.50 9.07 -9.46
N ASP A 62 -10.73 8.12 -9.99
CA ASP A 62 -11.21 6.75 -10.20
C ASP A 62 -11.46 6.07 -8.85
N TRP A 63 -10.56 6.26 -7.87
CA TRP A 63 -10.78 5.83 -6.50
C TRP A 63 -12.07 6.41 -5.90
N GLN A 64 -12.29 7.72 -6.00
CA GLN A 64 -13.49 8.35 -5.45
C GLN A 64 -14.78 7.84 -6.10
N ASN A 65 -14.75 7.57 -7.41
CA ASN A 65 -15.90 7.04 -8.14
C ASN A 65 -16.19 5.57 -7.82
N ALA A 66 -15.16 4.80 -7.43
CA ALA A 66 -15.29 3.40 -7.03
C ALA A 66 -15.77 3.21 -5.57
N ILE A 67 -15.71 4.25 -4.73
CA ILE A 67 -16.19 4.17 -3.34
C ILE A 67 -17.71 3.98 -3.32
N ILE A 68 -18.15 2.87 -2.74
CA ILE A 68 -19.56 2.59 -2.49
C ILE A 68 -19.88 2.66 -1.00
N LYS A 69 -20.94 3.40 -0.65
CA LYS A 69 -21.48 3.48 0.71
C LYS A 69 -23.02 3.43 0.64
N PRO A 70 -23.70 2.57 1.43
CA PRO A 70 -23.15 1.60 2.38
C PRO A 70 -22.39 0.45 1.70
N LYS A 71 -21.56 -0.27 2.47
CA LYS A 71 -20.90 -1.51 2.01
C LYS A 71 -21.99 -2.52 1.57
N PRO A 72 -21.82 -3.23 0.44
CA PRO A 72 -22.80 -4.17 -0.05
C PRO A 72 -22.85 -5.42 0.84
N ASP A 73 -23.95 -6.17 0.74
CA ASP A 73 -24.03 -7.50 1.34
C ASP A 73 -23.17 -8.48 0.52
N ILE A 74 -22.21 -9.12 1.18
CA ILE A 74 -21.28 -10.10 0.61
C ILE A 74 -21.63 -11.53 1.02
N SER A 75 -22.78 -11.72 1.67
CA SER A 75 -23.15 -13.02 2.23
C SER A 75 -23.27 -14.09 1.14
N GLY A 76 -22.53 -15.20 1.28
CA GLY A 76 -22.55 -16.28 0.29
C GLY A 76 -21.81 -15.99 -1.01
N SER A 77 -21.14 -14.84 -1.13
CA SER A 77 -20.35 -14.50 -2.31
C SER A 77 -19.10 -15.38 -2.45
N LYS A 78 -18.70 -15.61 -3.69
CA LYS A 78 -17.34 -16.08 -3.99
C LYS A 78 -16.36 -15.01 -3.59
N ALA A 79 -15.33 -15.40 -2.86
CA ALA A 79 -14.34 -14.44 -2.36
C ALA A 79 -12.91 -14.94 -2.48
N TYR A 80 -12.02 -13.96 -2.67
CA TYR A 80 -10.57 -14.13 -2.73
C TYR A 80 -9.96 -13.23 -1.65
N ILE A 81 -8.97 -13.75 -0.93
CA ILE A 81 -8.30 -13.00 0.14
C ILE A 81 -6.82 -12.86 -0.21
N GLY A 82 -6.30 -11.65 -0.19
CA GLY A 82 -4.87 -11.34 -0.28
C GLY A 82 -4.31 -11.00 1.10
N LEU A 83 -3.23 -11.68 1.47
CA LEU A 83 -2.48 -11.44 2.70
C LEU A 83 -1.18 -10.72 2.38
N ASP A 84 -1.08 -9.48 2.82
CA ASP A 84 0.17 -8.72 2.84
C ASP A 84 0.73 -8.75 4.26
N LEU A 85 1.71 -9.61 4.49
CA LEU A 85 2.25 -9.86 5.83
C LEU A 85 3.51 -9.05 6.03
N SER A 86 3.50 -8.21 7.06
CA SER A 86 4.67 -7.42 7.43
C SER A 86 5.71 -8.20 8.21
N ALA A 87 6.92 -7.66 8.20
CA ALA A 87 7.92 -7.97 9.21
C ALA A 87 7.70 -7.12 10.47
N THR A 88 8.79 -6.81 11.17
CA THR A 88 8.79 -6.28 12.54
C THR A 88 8.10 -4.92 12.76
N ASN A 89 8.13 -3.99 11.80
CA ASN A 89 7.69 -2.60 11.99
C ASN A 89 6.61 -2.13 10.98
N ASP A 90 6.29 -2.96 9.99
CA ASP A 90 5.37 -2.59 8.91
C ASP A 90 3.93 -2.99 9.26
N LEU A 91 3.02 -2.74 8.32
CA LEU A 91 1.61 -3.09 8.43
C LEU A 91 1.36 -4.48 7.87
N THR A 92 0.59 -5.30 8.60
CA THR A 92 0.00 -6.50 8.01
C THR A 92 -1.40 -6.15 7.53
N SER A 93 -1.71 -6.38 6.27
CA SER A 93 -3.03 -6.06 5.72
C SER A 93 -3.69 -7.28 5.09
N ILE A 94 -5.00 -7.34 5.22
CA ILE A 94 -5.86 -8.35 4.62
C ILE A 94 -6.78 -7.60 3.66
N SER A 95 -6.65 -7.89 2.37
CA SER A 95 -7.54 -7.36 1.33
C SER A 95 -8.42 -8.48 0.81
N PHE A 96 -9.69 -8.20 0.53
CA PHE A 96 -10.59 -9.21 0.00
C PHE A 96 -11.42 -8.69 -1.16
N LEU A 97 -11.67 -9.58 -2.11
CA LEU A 97 -12.49 -9.35 -3.29
C LEU A 97 -13.69 -10.29 -3.25
N CYS A 98 -14.90 -9.75 -3.30
CA CYS A 98 -16.15 -10.51 -3.31
C CYS A 98 -16.90 -10.28 -4.63
N GLU A 99 -17.30 -11.36 -5.29
CA GLU A 99 -18.17 -11.27 -6.47
C GLU A 99 -19.60 -10.93 -6.04
N LEU A 100 -20.13 -9.82 -6.56
CA LEU A 100 -21.50 -9.38 -6.31
C LEU A 100 -22.45 -9.97 -7.37
N ASN A 101 -23.71 -10.15 -6.99
CA ASN A 101 -24.76 -10.70 -7.87
C ASN A 101 -24.99 -9.90 -9.17
N ASN A 102 -24.52 -8.66 -9.25
CA ASN A 102 -24.62 -7.80 -10.44
C ASN A 102 -23.41 -7.93 -11.39
N GLY A 103 -22.51 -8.89 -11.14
CA GLY A 103 -21.30 -9.12 -11.93
C GLY A 103 -20.18 -8.10 -11.67
N LYS A 104 -20.32 -7.24 -10.65
CA LYS A 104 -19.23 -6.37 -10.17
C LYS A 104 -18.49 -7.03 -9.02
N TRP A 105 -17.30 -6.51 -8.75
CA TRP A 105 -16.50 -6.90 -7.59
C TRP A 105 -16.61 -5.86 -6.49
N PHE A 106 -16.72 -6.32 -5.26
CA PHE A 106 -16.50 -5.50 -4.07
C PHE A 106 -15.09 -5.75 -3.55
N ALA A 107 -14.33 -4.68 -3.36
CA ALA A 107 -13.00 -4.71 -2.78
C ALA A 107 -13.00 -3.96 -1.45
N ASP A 108 -12.38 -4.53 -0.43
CA ASP A 108 -12.21 -3.90 0.87
C ASP A 108 -10.95 -4.45 1.56
N SER A 109 -10.48 -3.76 2.60
CA SER A 109 -9.24 -4.12 3.28
C SER A 109 -9.30 -3.79 4.77
N TYR A 110 -8.52 -4.51 5.55
CA TYR A 110 -8.33 -4.27 6.97
C TYR A 110 -6.86 -4.46 7.35
N SER A 111 -6.32 -3.52 8.13
CA SER A 111 -4.90 -3.52 8.49
C SER A 111 -4.66 -3.74 9.99
N PHE A 112 -3.53 -4.37 10.30
CA PHE A 112 -3.00 -4.57 11.64
C PHE A 112 -1.68 -3.81 11.75
N VAL A 113 -1.61 -2.91 12.73
CA VAL A 113 -0.53 -1.94 12.86
C VAL A 113 0.40 -2.35 13.99
N SER A 114 1.68 -2.56 13.68
CA SER A 114 2.73 -2.72 14.69
C SER A 114 2.90 -1.44 15.52
N THR A 115 2.93 -1.57 16.84
CA THR A 115 3.17 -0.51 17.83
C THR A 115 4.57 -0.59 18.44
N LYS A 116 5.46 -1.38 17.83
CA LYS A 116 6.87 -1.51 18.25
C LYS A 116 7.60 -0.18 18.23
N THR A 117 7.28 0.66 17.26
CA THR A 117 7.62 2.08 17.30
C THR A 117 6.44 2.83 17.87
N ASP A 118 6.70 3.85 18.68
CA ASP A 118 5.69 4.77 19.19
C ASP A 118 4.70 5.19 18.08
N ILE A 119 3.40 5.02 18.35
CA ILE A 119 2.34 5.18 17.34
C ILE A 119 2.30 6.61 16.79
N VAL A 120 2.59 7.62 17.61
CA VAL A 120 2.63 9.03 17.18
C VAL A 120 3.75 9.25 16.18
N THR A 121 4.91 8.63 16.41
CA THR A 121 6.05 8.68 15.48
C THR A 121 5.71 7.98 14.17
N LYS A 122 5.08 6.81 14.23
CA LYS A 122 4.65 6.07 13.03
C LYS A 122 3.60 6.84 12.21
N MET A 123 2.58 7.41 12.86
CA MET A 123 1.56 8.23 12.20
C MET A 123 2.16 9.46 11.49
N LYS A 124 3.18 10.09 12.07
CA LYS A 124 3.88 11.22 11.43
C LYS A 124 4.72 10.78 10.23
N ALA A 125 5.37 9.63 10.32
CA ALA A 125 6.18 9.08 9.24
C ALA A 125 5.31 8.64 8.05
N ASP A 126 4.21 7.93 8.34
CA ASP A 126 3.31 7.37 7.33
C ASP A 126 2.31 8.42 6.80
N GLY A 127 2.12 9.54 7.52
CA GLY A 127 1.12 10.56 7.19
C GLY A 127 -0.34 10.11 7.41
N ILE A 128 -0.54 9.00 8.13
CA ILE A 128 -1.84 8.36 8.36
C ILE A 128 -2.19 8.44 9.84
N ASN A 129 -3.46 8.73 10.15
CA ASN A 129 -3.96 8.75 11.52
C ASN A 129 -4.57 7.39 11.91
N TYR A 130 -3.73 6.45 12.32
CA TYR A 130 -4.16 5.09 12.68
C TYR A 130 -5.11 5.05 13.89
N GLU A 131 -5.00 5.97 14.86
CA GLU A 131 -5.96 6.02 15.98
C GLU A 131 -7.37 6.37 15.51
N ALA A 132 -7.50 7.22 14.48
CA ALA A 132 -8.80 7.53 13.89
C ALA A 132 -9.35 6.36 13.08
N LEU A 133 -8.49 5.65 12.35
CA LEU A 133 -8.85 4.45 11.58
C LEU A 133 -9.27 3.28 12.48
N GLU A 134 -8.59 3.09 13.61
CA GLU A 134 -8.97 2.07 14.60
C GLU A 134 -10.36 2.35 15.17
N LYS A 135 -10.65 3.62 15.53
CA LYS A 135 -11.99 4.02 15.98
C LYS A 135 -13.06 3.88 14.90
N ALA A 136 -12.67 4.01 13.64
CA ALA A 136 -13.56 3.80 12.49
C ALA A 136 -13.74 2.30 12.15
N GLY A 137 -12.96 1.41 12.76
CA GLY A 137 -13.00 -0.03 12.48
C GLY A 137 -12.34 -0.41 11.14
N GLU A 138 -11.34 0.35 10.70
CA GLU A 138 -10.59 0.09 9.45
C GLU A 138 -9.21 -0.55 9.71
N CYS A 139 -8.71 -0.46 10.95
CA CYS A 139 -7.49 -1.14 11.37
C CYS A 139 -7.51 -1.51 12.86
N GLU A 140 -6.56 -2.34 13.30
CA GLU A 140 -6.31 -2.63 14.71
C GLU A 140 -4.86 -2.32 15.08
N LEU A 141 -4.65 -1.59 16.18
CA LEU A 141 -3.32 -1.38 16.74
C LEU A 141 -2.90 -2.58 17.59
N SER A 142 -1.66 -3.03 17.44
CA SER A 142 -1.16 -4.12 18.28
C SER A 142 -1.14 -3.75 19.76
N LYS A 143 -1.66 -4.66 20.58
CA LYS A 143 -1.72 -4.59 22.05
C LYS A 143 -0.69 -5.50 22.73
N LEU A 144 0.16 -6.18 21.95
CA LEU A 144 1.21 -7.04 22.51
C LEU A 144 2.29 -6.18 23.18
N ASP A 145 2.82 -6.65 24.32
CA ASP A 145 3.95 -5.99 25.00
C ASP A 145 5.19 -5.86 24.10
N SER A 146 5.34 -6.75 23.12
CA SER A 146 6.42 -6.70 22.12
C SER A 146 6.22 -5.60 21.06
N GLY A 147 5.01 -5.05 20.96
CA GLY A 147 4.55 -4.12 19.93
C GLY A 147 4.42 -4.73 18.53
N LEU A 148 4.70 -6.03 18.36
CA LEU A 148 4.59 -6.72 17.06
C LEU A 148 3.12 -6.98 16.70
N VAL A 149 2.82 -7.14 15.41
CA VAL A 149 1.47 -7.57 14.97
C VAL A 149 1.11 -8.92 15.59
N ASP A 150 -0.11 -9.03 16.12
CA ASP A 150 -0.65 -10.26 16.66
C ASP A 150 -1.28 -11.12 15.54
N TYR A 151 -0.56 -12.15 15.09
CA TYR A 151 -1.04 -13.05 14.04
C TYR A 151 -2.20 -13.95 14.49
N ASP A 152 -2.49 -14.08 15.79
CA ASP A 152 -3.73 -14.73 16.24
C ASP A 152 -4.94 -13.86 15.92
N LEU A 153 -4.84 -12.54 16.07
CA LEU A 153 -5.90 -11.60 15.66
C LEU A 153 -6.07 -11.57 14.14
N VAL A 154 -4.96 -11.57 13.39
CA VAL A 154 -5.00 -11.64 11.92
C VAL A 154 -5.74 -12.91 11.48
N TYR A 155 -5.40 -14.06 12.05
CA TYR A 155 -6.08 -15.32 11.77
C TYR A 155 -7.56 -15.27 12.16
N GLN A 156 -7.89 -14.79 13.36
CA GLN A 156 -9.27 -14.71 13.82
C GLN A 156 -10.11 -13.80 12.93
N PHE A 157 -9.55 -12.69 12.46
CA PHE A 157 -10.24 -11.81 11.52
C PHE A 157 -10.60 -12.52 10.22
N ILE A 158 -9.68 -13.31 9.65
CA ILE A 158 -9.95 -14.09 8.42
C ILE A 158 -11.09 -15.07 8.66
N ILE A 159 -11.04 -15.84 9.75
CA ILE A 159 -12.09 -16.82 10.05
C ILE A 159 -13.43 -16.13 10.30
N ASP A 160 -13.45 -15.05 11.08
CA ASP A 160 -14.65 -14.26 11.33
C ASP A 160 -15.24 -13.69 10.03
N LEU A 161 -14.40 -13.20 9.12
CA LEU A 161 -14.82 -12.68 7.82
C LEU A 161 -15.50 -13.78 7.00
N ILE A 162 -14.92 -14.98 6.97
CA ILE A 162 -15.44 -16.13 6.22
C ILE A 162 -16.75 -16.62 6.83
N GLU A 163 -16.76 -16.90 8.14
CA GLU A 163 -17.88 -17.56 8.80
C GLU A 163 -19.10 -16.63 8.95
N LYS A 164 -18.90 -15.37 9.36
CA LYS A 164 -20.01 -14.43 9.57
C LYS A 164 -20.74 -14.08 8.27
N ASN A 165 -20.02 -14.08 7.15
CA ASN A 165 -20.59 -13.80 5.84
C ASN A 165 -20.85 -15.08 5.02
N ASN A 166 -20.57 -16.27 5.56
CA ASN A 166 -20.70 -17.54 4.84
C ASN A 166 -20.04 -17.50 3.44
N LEU A 167 -18.82 -16.99 3.36
CA LEU A 167 -18.12 -16.78 2.09
C LEU A 167 -17.69 -18.10 1.44
N ASP A 168 -17.84 -18.18 0.13
CA ASP A 168 -17.29 -19.27 -0.68
C ASP A 168 -15.85 -18.91 -1.08
N ILE A 169 -14.90 -19.21 -0.19
CA ILE A 169 -13.48 -18.87 -0.41
C ILE A 169 -12.89 -19.71 -1.53
N GLN A 170 -12.53 -19.03 -2.61
CA GLN A 170 -11.88 -19.65 -3.76
C GLN A 170 -10.39 -19.81 -3.52
N GLU A 171 -9.71 -18.74 -3.07
CA GLU A 171 -8.27 -18.75 -2.82
C GLU A 171 -7.89 -17.73 -1.73
N VAL A 172 -6.92 -18.10 -0.92
CA VAL A 172 -6.18 -17.19 -0.03
C VAL A 172 -4.75 -17.06 -0.57
N CYS A 173 -4.46 -15.89 -1.09
CA CYS A 173 -3.20 -15.52 -1.73
C CYS A 173 -2.22 -14.92 -0.72
N PHE A 174 -0.98 -15.38 -0.72
CA PHE A 174 0.06 -14.88 0.20
C PHE A 174 1.46 -14.92 -0.41
N ASP A 175 2.38 -14.13 0.15
CA ASP A 175 3.80 -14.20 -0.18
C ASP A 175 4.49 -15.32 0.64
N PRO A 176 5.18 -16.28 0.00
CA PRO A 176 5.85 -17.39 0.69
C PRO A 176 6.95 -16.96 1.68
N TRP A 177 7.55 -15.77 1.54
CA TRP A 177 8.65 -15.33 2.40
C TRP A 177 8.25 -15.02 3.84
N GLN A 178 7.02 -14.53 4.07
CA GLN A 178 6.54 -14.09 5.39
C GLN A 178 5.34 -14.91 5.90
N GLY A 179 4.80 -15.84 5.09
CA GLY A 179 3.53 -16.51 5.38
C GLY A 179 3.56 -17.69 6.36
N SER A 180 4.73 -18.24 6.69
CA SER A 180 4.83 -19.54 7.37
C SER A 180 3.99 -19.67 8.65
N ALA A 181 3.88 -18.61 9.47
CA ALA A 181 3.17 -18.66 10.74
C ALA A 181 1.63 -18.69 10.61
N ILE A 182 1.07 -17.99 9.60
CA ILE A 182 -0.38 -17.94 9.40
C ILE A 182 -0.88 -19.09 8.51
N ILE A 183 -0.08 -19.50 7.52
CA ILE A 183 -0.38 -20.61 6.60
C ILE A 183 -0.70 -21.87 7.39
N SER A 184 0.18 -22.30 8.30
CA SER A 184 -0.01 -23.54 9.06
C SER A 184 -1.23 -23.50 9.99
N ARG A 185 -1.78 -22.31 10.28
CA ARG A 185 -3.04 -22.16 11.02
C ARG A 185 -4.23 -22.28 10.09
N LEU A 186 -4.19 -21.62 8.93
CA LEU A 186 -5.23 -21.71 7.89
C LEU A 186 -5.39 -23.15 7.38
N GLU A 187 -4.29 -23.87 7.14
CA GLU A 187 -4.30 -25.29 6.74
C GLU A 187 -4.99 -26.20 7.76
N LYS A 188 -4.99 -25.83 9.05
CA LYS A 188 -5.61 -26.63 10.12
C LYS A 188 -7.09 -26.33 10.29
N HIS A 189 -7.57 -25.18 9.82
CA HIS A 189 -8.95 -24.75 10.03
C HIS A 189 -9.94 -25.50 9.11
N GLY A 190 -9.49 -25.90 7.92
CA GLY A 190 -10.30 -26.66 6.96
C GLY A 190 -9.71 -26.63 5.55
N ASP A 191 -10.55 -26.95 4.56
CA ASP A 191 -10.18 -26.95 3.14
C ASP A 191 -10.17 -25.52 2.56
N ILE A 192 -9.37 -24.62 3.13
CA ILE A 192 -9.14 -23.29 2.56
C ILE A 192 -8.09 -23.41 1.46
N PRO A 193 -8.41 -23.10 0.19
CA PRO A 193 -7.42 -23.17 -0.88
C PRO A 193 -6.38 -22.07 -0.71
N LEU A 194 -5.12 -22.47 -0.63
CA LEU A 194 -3.98 -21.59 -0.41
C LEU A 194 -3.19 -21.41 -1.71
N PHE A 195 -2.86 -20.17 -2.06
CA PHE A 195 -2.17 -19.85 -3.30
C PHE A 195 -0.95 -18.95 -3.06
N GLU A 196 0.23 -19.43 -3.46
CA GLU A 196 1.48 -18.68 -3.33
C GLU A 196 1.62 -17.67 -4.47
N VAL A 197 1.70 -16.39 -4.11
CA VAL A 197 1.96 -15.30 -5.05
C VAL A 197 3.42 -14.88 -4.94
N THR A 198 4.21 -15.21 -5.96
CA THR A 198 5.61 -14.76 -6.03
C THR A 198 5.70 -13.32 -6.56
N GLN A 199 6.53 -12.49 -5.94
CA GLN A 199 6.81 -11.12 -6.39
C GLN A 199 7.67 -11.09 -7.66
N ASN A 200 7.11 -11.46 -8.80
CA ASN A 200 7.75 -11.31 -10.09
C ASN A 200 6.81 -10.67 -11.12
N GLU A 201 7.40 -10.02 -12.12
CA GLU A 201 6.66 -9.26 -13.14
C GLU A 201 5.63 -10.13 -13.87
N LYS A 202 5.98 -11.40 -14.18
CA LYS A 202 5.08 -12.32 -14.87
C LYS A 202 3.82 -12.63 -14.07
N MET A 203 3.95 -12.72 -12.75
CA MET A 203 2.86 -13.02 -11.84
C MET A 203 1.97 -11.81 -11.59
N LEU A 204 2.57 -10.61 -11.45
CA LEU A 204 1.86 -9.42 -11.00
C LEU A 204 1.40 -8.50 -12.13
N SER A 205 2.02 -8.53 -13.31
CA SER A 205 1.73 -7.58 -14.41
C SER A 205 0.26 -7.58 -14.82
N GLU A 206 -0.27 -8.74 -15.21
CA GLU A 206 -1.63 -8.81 -15.75
C GLU A 206 -2.71 -8.57 -14.67
N PRO A 207 -2.64 -9.17 -13.47
CA PRO A 207 -3.59 -8.86 -12.40
C PRO A 207 -3.61 -7.37 -12.02
N THR A 208 -2.44 -6.73 -11.98
CA THR A 208 -2.32 -5.31 -11.64
C THR A 208 -2.96 -4.41 -12.71
N LYS A 209 -2.75 -4.71 -14.00
CA LYS A 209 -3.41 -3.99 -15.09
C LYS A 209 -4.92 -4.20 -15.08
N ALA A 210 -5.37 -5.45 -14.90
CA ALA A 210 -6.78 -5.79 -14.86
C ALA A 210 -7.50 -5.08 -13.69
N PHE A 211 -6.86 -5.01 -12.52
CA PHE A 211 -7.39 -4.27 -11.38
C PHE A 211 -7.55 -2.78 -11.70
N ARG A 212 -6.54 -2.16 -12.31
CA ARG A 212 -6.62 -0.74 -12.72
C ARG A 212 -7.71 -0.48 -13.76
N GLU A 213 -7.94 -1.39 -14.70
CA GLU A 213 -9.00 -1.26 -15.71
C GLU A 213 -10.41 -1.46 -15.14
N ALA A 214 -10.53 -2.09 -13.96
CA ALA A 214 -11.79 -2.37 -13.30
C ALA A 214 -12.26 -1.28 -12.33
N ILE A 215 -11.38 -0.35 -11.95
CA ILE A 215 -11.69 0.84 -11.13
C ILE A 215 -12.11 1.99 -12.05
#